data_AF-A0A9D4BHE8-F1
#
_entry.id   AF-A0A9D4BHE8-F1
#
_cell.length_a   1.000
_cell.length_b   1.000
_cell.length_c   1.000
_cell.angle_alpha   90.00
_cell.angle_beta   90.00
_cell.angle_gamma   90.00
#
_symmetry.space_group_name_H-M   'P 1'
#
loop_
_entity.id
_entity.type
_entity.pdbx_description
1 polymer ?
#
loop_
_entity_poly.entity_id
_entity_poly.type
_entity_poly.pdbx_seq_one_letter_code
_entity_poly.pdbx_strand_id
1 'polypeptide(L)'
;MVVGELDSDVPSSISFAKVMPRNLTKILPPFHNVPVMDTDFEEKALVADLRLESGNMVWLTRPETSSIRNLFYEDKISGDSGNPVFLAVKNELVLMFMFTYGGAGSGTSVTAHFGDINNILANWGSTYRLTEMDLTSFAETGHVNIPSIIG
;
A
#
# COMPACT_ATOMS: atom_id res chain seq x y z
N MET A 1 10.28 -5.92 -8.41
CA MET A 1 10.47 -4.74 -7.53
C MET A 1 11.92 -4.30 -7.65
N VAL A 2 12.15 -2.98 -7.65
CA VAL A 2 13.50 -2.39 -7.60
C VAL A 2 13.59 -1.63 -6.28
N VAL A 3 14.73 -1.74 -5.62
CA VAL A 3 15.08 -0.94 -4.43
C VAL A 3 16.15 0.05 -4.86
N GLY A 4 16.07 1.28 -4.40
CA GLY A 4 17.10 2.30 -4.58
C GLY A 4 17.50 2.89 -3.23
N GLU A 5 18.79 3.15 -3.06
CA GLU A 5 19.32 3.88 -1.90
C GLU A 5 19.66 5.31 -2.35
N LEU A 6 19.27 6.30 -1.55
CA LEU A 6 19.60 7.70 -1.82
C LEU A 6 21.04 7.98 -1.36
N ASP A 7 21.73 8.86 -2.07
CA ASP A 7 23.12 9.25 -1.74
C ASP A 7 23.23 10.02 -0.40
N SER A 8 22.10 10.54 0.11
CA SER A 8 22.01 11.25 1.38
C SER A 8 20.60 11.18 1.96
N ASP A 9 20.49 11.38 3.27
CA ASP A 9 19.19 11.48 3.96
C ASP A 9 18.32 12.61 3.42
N VAL A 10 17.01 12.39 3.41
CA VAL A 10 16.04 13.46 3.14
C VAL A 10 15.96 14.44 4.32
N PRO A 11 15.55 15.70 4.10
CA PRO A 11 15.31 16.65 5.21
C PRO A 11 14.38 16.07 6.26
N SER A 12 14.60 16.41 7.54
CA SER A 12 13.79 15.91 8.67
C SER A 12 12.31 16.30 8.63
N SER A 13 11.93 17.24 7.76
CA SER A 13 10.54 17.60 7.47
C SER A 13 9.83 16.61 6.55
N ILE A 14 10.54 15.68 5.91
CA ILE A 14 9.99 14.66 5.03
C ILE A 14 9.93 13.34 5.81
N SER A 15 8.72 12.87 6.08
CA SER A 15 8.49 11.56 6.69
C SER A 15 8.43 10.48 5.60
N PHE A 16 8.94 9.29 5.91
CA PHE A 16 8.78 8.11 5.07
C PHE A 16 7.42 7.44 5.34
N ALA A 17 6.90 6.71 4.36
CA ALA A 17 5.71 5.87 4.55
C ALA A 17 6.07 4.56 5.28
N LYS A 18 5.26 4.16 6.26
CA LYS A 18 5.40 2.85 6.90
C LYS A 18 4.86 1.75 5.98
N VAL A 19 5.04 0.49 6.32
CA VAL A 19 4.47 -0.66 5.58
C VAL A 19 3.52 -1.46 6.47
N MET A 20 2.67 -2.30 5.88
CA MET A 20 1.79 -3.17 6.68
C MET A 20 2.62 -4.14 7.52
N PRO A 21 2.19 -4.46 8.76
CA PRO A 21 2.83 -5.48 9.59
C PRO A 21 2.97 -6.82 8.87
N ARG A 22 4.13 -7.47 8.97
CA ARG A 22 4.37 -8.77 8.30
C ARG A 22 3.45 -9.90 8.75
N ASN A 23 2.96 -9.83 9.99
CA ASN A 23 2.01 -10.81 10.52
C ASN A 23 0.58 -10.59 9.96
N LEU A 24 0.32 -9.47 9.28
CA LEU A 24 -0.92 -9.20 8.60
C LEU A 24 -0.79 -9.56 7.12
N THR A 25 -0.91 -10.85 6.84
CA THR A 25 -0.72 -11.42 5.48
C THR A 25 -1.95 -11.26 4.58
N LYS A 26 -3.06 -10.76 5.13
CA LYS A 26 -4.31 -10.62 4.40
C LYS A 26 -5.14 -9.45 4.91
N ILE A 27 -5.53 -8.59 3.97
CA ILE A 27 -6.59 -7.61 4.18
C ILE A 27 -7.77 -8.03 3.30
N LEU A 28 -8.86 -8.49 3.93
CA LEU A 28 -10.11 -8.82 3.25
C LEU A 28 -11.18 -7.79 3.61
N PRO A 29 -11.38 -6.76 2.77
CA PRO A 29 -12.50 -5.86 2.98
C PRO A 29 -13.82 -6.61 2.72
N PRO A 30 -14.78 -6.61 3.67
CA PRO A 30 -16.05 -7.32 3.52
C PRO A 30 -16.87 -6.91 2.29
N PHE A 31 -16.62 -5.71 1.74
CA PHE A 31 -17.43 -5.10 0.69
C PHE A 31 -16.62 -4.36 -0.39
N HIS A 32 -15.34 -4.68 -0.60
CA HIS A 32 -14.47 -3.97 -1.56
C HIS A 32 -14.57 -2.43 -1.46
N ASN A 33 -14.64 -1.91 -0.23
CA ASN A 33 -14.96 -0.52 0.07
C ASN A 33 -13.91 0.11 0.99
N VAL A 34 -12.71 -0.46 1.01
CA VAL A 34 -11.57 0.11 1.75
C VAL A 34 -10.81 1.01 0.78
N PRO A 35 -10.92 2.34 0.92
CA PRO A 35 -10.26 3.26 0.03
C PRO A 35 -8.74 3.20 0.21
N VAL A 36 -8.04 3.21 -0.92
CA VAL A 36 -6.60 3.43 -0.98
C VAL A 36 -6.34 4.72 -1.76
N MET A 37 -5.22 5.36 -1.47
CA MET A 37 -4.73 6.49 -2.23
C MET A 37 -3.62 6.01 -3.17
N ASP A 38 -3.64 6.47 -4.40
CA ASP A 38 -2.60 6.19 -5.38
C ASP A 38 -2.19 7.45 -6.15
N THR A 39 -1.08 7.33 -6.88
CA THR A 39 -0.66 8.32 -7.88
C THR A 39 -0.59 7.71 -9.28
N ASP A 40 -0.58 8.56 -10.29
CA ASP A 40 -0.40 8.21 -11.69
C ASP A 40 0.78 8.95 -12.31
N PHE A 41 1.03 8.73 -13.61
CA PHE A 41 2.10 9.41 -14.33
C PHE A 41 1.92 10.94 -14.43
N GLU A 42 0.71 11.45 -14.17
CA GLU A 42 0.41 12.89 -14.10
C GLU A 42 0.63 13.45 -12.69
N GLU A 43 1.08 12.62 -11.74
CA GLU A 43 1.34 12.96 -10.34
C GLU A 43 0.08 13.41 -9.57
N LYS A 44 -1.11 12.97 -10.00
CA LYS A 44 -2.37 13.28 -9.30
C LYS A 44 -2.55 12.36 -8.11
N ALA A 45 -3.15 12.88 -7.04
CA ALA A 45 -3.66 12.05 -5.96
C ALA A 45 -5.04 11.48 -6.34
N LEU A 46 -5.11 10.17 -6.50
CA LEU A 46 -6.30 9.44 -6.92
C LEU A 46 -6.76 8.45 -5.85
N VAL A 47 -7.98 7.94 -6.01
CA VAL A 47 -8.61 7.01 -5.09
C VAL A 47 -9.14 5.80 -5.84
N ALA A 48 -8.79 4.62 -5.35
CA ALA A 48 -9.37 3.34 -5.74
C ALA A 48 -9.77 2.56 -4.48
N ASP A 49 -10.46 1.42 -4.65
CA ASP A 49 -10.81 0.56 -3.52
C ASP A 49 -9.99 -0.72 -3.53
N LEU A 50 -9.50 -1.12 -2.37
CA LEU A 50 -8.81 -2.40 -2.18
C LEU A 50 -9.80 -3.54 -2.43
N ARG A 51 -9.42 -4.47 -3.31
CA ARG A 51 -10.22 -5.67 -3.61
C ARG A 51 -9.70 -6.89 -2.84
N LEU A 52 -8.41 -7.19 -2.99
CA LEU A 52 -7.79 -8.39 -2.46
C LEU A 52 -6.28 -8.22 -2.35
N GLU A 53 -5.69 -8.81 -1.32
CA GLU A 53 -4.27 -9.18 -1.29
C GLU A 53 -4.16 -10.72 -1.24
N SER A 54 -3.36 -11.29 -2.13
CA SER A 54 -3.17 -12.74 -2.22
C SER A 54 -1.78 -13.07 -2.79
N GLY A 55 -1.03 -13.88 -2.05
CA GLY A 55 0.35 -14.20 -2.41
C GLY A 55 1.22 -12.95 -2.40
N ASN A 56 1.87 -12.67 -3.53
CA ASN A 56 2.75 -11.51 -3.71
C ASN A 56 2.08 -10.34 -4.45
N MET A 57 0.76 -10.36 -4.60
CA MET A 57 0.02 -9.41 -5.41
C MET A 57 -1.12 -8.76 -4.63
N VAL A 58 -1.35 -7.49 -4.94
CA VAL A 58 -2.48 -6.69 -4.44
C VAL A 58 -3.29 -6.23 -5.65
N TRP A 59 -4.60 -6.33 -5.54
CA TRP A 59 -5.55 -5.91 -6.57
C TRP A 59 -6.49 -4.85 -6.04
N LEU A 60 -6.75 -3.86 -6.88
CA LEU A 60 -7.74 -2.83 -6.66
C LEU A 60 -9.00 -3.12 -7.48
N THR A 61 -10.04 -2.38 -7.16
CA THR A 61 -11.25 -2.25 -7.96
C THR A 61 -11.61 -0.78 -8.07
N ARG A 62 -12.30 -0.46 -9.15
CA ARG A 62 -12.96 0.83 -9.30
C ARG A 62 -13.94 1.05 -8.13
N PRO A 63 -13.98 2.24 -7.51
CA PRO A 63 -15.01 2.58 -6.54
C PRO A 63 -16.40 2.54 -7.14
N GLU A 64 -17.42 2.28 -6.31
CA GLU A 64 -18.82 2.30 -6.76
C GLU A 64 -19.16 3.64 -7.44
N THR A 65 -19.86 3.60 -8.57
CA THR A 65 -20.19 4.80 -9.36
C THR A 65 -20.98 5.85 -8.57
N SER A 66 -21.77 5.42 -7.59
CA SER A 66 -22.53 6.30 -6.68
C SER A 66 -21.69 6.90 -5.54
N SER A 67 -20.47 6.41 -5.32
CA SER A 67 -19.57 6.92 -4.29
C SER A 67 -18.88 8.20 -4.74
N ILE A 68 -18.72 9.16 -3.81
CA ILE A 68 -17.92 10.36 -4.05
C ILE A 68 -16.46 10.03 -4.43
N ARG A 69 -15.95 8.86 -4.01
CA ARG A 69 -14.60 8.38 -4.36
C ARG A 69 -14.42 8.20 -5.86
N ASN A 70 -15.48 7.84 -6.59
CA ASN A 70 -15.41 7.66 -8.03
C ASN A 70 -15.13 8.99 -8.78
N LEU A 71 -15.32 10.15 -8.15
CA LEU A 71 -14.91 11.45 -8.71
C LEU A 71 -13.39 11.65 -8.73
N PHE A 72 -12.65 10.89 -7.92
CA PHE A 72 -11.20 10.93 -7.78
C PHE A 72 -10.53 9.67 -8.33
N TYR A 73 -11.27 8.85 -9.09
CA TYR A 73 -10.78 7.61 -9.67
C TYR A 73 -10.47 7.79 -11.15
N GLU A 74 -9.38 7.17 -11.59
CA GLU A 74 -9.06 6.99 -13.01
C GLU A 74 -8.51 5.59 -13.25
N ASP A 75 -8.76 5.04 -14.45
CA ASP A 75 -8.15 3.77 -14.85
C ASP A 75 -6.63 3.96 -15.01
N LYS A 76 -5.87 3.01 -14.49
CA LYS A 76 -4.42 2.96 -14.63
C LYS A 76 -4.04 2.57 -16.06
N ILE A 77 -3.11 3.32 -16.65
CA ILE A 77 -2.68 3.18 -18.04
C ILE A 77 -1.18 2.91 -18.16
N SER A 78 -0.70 2.77 -19.39
CA SER A 78 0.74 2.71 -19.66
C SER A 78 1.39 4.02 -19.22
N GLY A 79 2.46 3.92 -18.42
CA GLY A 79 3.10 5.05 -17.77
C GLY A 79 2.94 5.04 -16.24
N ASP A 80 1.87 4.42 -15.72
CA ASP A 80 1.61 4.39 -14.27
C ASP A 80 2.46 3.38 -13.51
N SER A 81 3.17 2.49 -14.22
CA SER A 81 4.02 1.46 -13.61
C SER A 81 5.02 2.07 -12.65
N GLY A 82 5.07 1.51 -11.44
CA GLY A 82 5.95 1.99 -10.38
C GLY A 82 5.35 3.06 -9.47
N ASN A 83 4.21 3.66 -9.82
CA ASN A 83 3.54 4.57 -8.89
C ASN A 83 3.07 3.82 -7.63
N PRO A 84 3.24 4.42 -6.44
CA PRO A 84 2.91 3.81 -5.17
C PRO A 84 1.40 3.84 -4.87
N VAL A 85 0.96 2.85 -4.10
CA VAL A 85 -0.39 2.77 -3.55
C VAL A 85 -0.32 2.66 -2.03
N PHE A 86 -1.13 3.47 -1.35
CA PHE A 86 -1.11 3.64 0.10
C PHE A 86 -2.47 3.39 0.74
N LEU A 87 -2.45 2.83 1.95
CA LEU A 87 -3.56 2.91 2.90
C LEU A 87 -3.31 4.09 3.84
N ALA A 88 -4.35 4.88 4.14
CA ALA A 88 -4.27 5.92 5.16
C ALA A 88 -4.78 5.38 6.51
N VAL A 89 -3.89 5.30 7.50
CA VAL A 89 -4.23 4.81 8.86
C VAL A 89 -3.74 5.82 9.89
N LYS A 90 -4.65 6.36 10.72
CA LYS A 90 -4.32 7.35 11.77
C LYS A 90 -3.48 8.54 11.25
N ASN A 91 -3.83 9.08 10.08
CA ASN A 91 -3.12 10.16 9.40
C ASN A 91 -1.68 9.81 8.93
N GLU A 92 -1.31 8.53 8.93
CA GLU A 92 -0.07 8.04 8.34
C GLU A 92 -0.35 7.29 7.04
N LEU A 93 0.54 7.44 6.07
CA LEU A 93 0.53 6.64 4.86
C LEU A 93 1.24 5.31 5.11
N VAL A 94 0.57 4.23 4.70
CA VAL A 94 1.09 2.87 4.75
C VAL A 94 1.23 2.36 3.32
N LEU A 95 2.46 2.20 2.84
CA LEU A 95 2.77 1.71 1.51
C LEU A 95 2.38 0.24 1.38
N MET A 96 1.53 -0.06 0.40
CA MET A 96 1.02 -1.40 0.14
C MET A 96 1.76 -2.08 -1.02
N PHE A 97 1.79 -1.43 -2.17
CA PHE A 97 2.39 -1.96 -3.40
C PHE A 97 2.71 -0.84 -4.39
N MET A 98 3.37 -1.20 -5.48
CA MET A 98 3.61 -0.32 -6.64
C MET A 98 2.90 -0.89 -7.88
N PHE A 99 2.31 -0.04 -8.71
CA PHE A 99 1.58 -0.50 -9.90
C PHE A 99 2.47 -1.30 -10.85
N THR A 100 1.92 -2.43 -11.31
CA THR A 100 2.52 -3.30 -12.34
C THR A 100 1.56 -3.52 -13.51
N TYR A 101 0.25 -3.56 -13.25
CA TYR A 101 -0.79 -3.74 -14.27
C TYR A 101 -1.82 -2.60 -14.23
N GLY A 102 -2.40 -2.30 -15.39
CA GLY A 102 -3.40 -1.24 -15.59
C GLY A 102 -4.84 -1.61 -15.22
N GLY A 103 -5.81 -0.87 -15.75
CA GLY A 103 -7.23 -0.99 -15.42
C GLY A 103 -7.52 -0.41 -14.04
N ALA A 104 -8.22 -1.14 -13.16
CA ALA A 104 -8.38 -0.70 -11.78
C ALA A 104 -7.06 -0.63 -10.99
N GLY A 105 -6.01 -1.29 -11.48
CA GLY A 105 -4.70 -1.29 -10.86
C GLY A 105 -4.43 -2.55 -10.05
N SER A 106 -3.22 -3.06 -10.18
CA SER A 106 -2.67 -4.11 -9.32
C SER A 106 -1.15 -4.12 -9.39
N GLY A 107 -0.51 -4.75 -8.42
CA GLY A 107 0.94 -4.85 -8.40
C GLY A 107 1.51 -5.64 -7.24
N THR A 108 2.85 -5.63 -7.16
CA THR A 108 3.61 -6.47 -6.24
C THR A 108 3.56 -5.93 -4.80
N SER A 109 3.06 -6.73 -3.87
CA SER A 109 2.96 -6.40 -2.44
C SER A 109 4.34 -6.11 -1.85
N VAL A 110 4.47 -4.96 -1.17
CA VAL A 110 5.67 -4.59 -0.40
C VAL A 110 5.81 -5.48 0.83
N THR A 111 4.71 -5.79 1.51
CA THR A 111 4.73 -6.63 2.71
C THR A 111 5.09 -8.08 2.40
N ALA A 112 4.66 -8.62 1.26
CA ALA A 112 5.06 -9.96 0.83
C ALA A 112 6.58 -10.08 0.57
N HIS A 113 7.23 -8.98 0.17
CA HIS A 113 8.66 -8.91 -0.10
C HIS A 113 9.46 -8.21 1.01
N PHE A 114 8.89 -8.03 2.20
CA PHE A 114 9.53 -7.30 3.30
C PHE A 114 10.92 -7.85 3.64
N GLY A 115 11.04 -9.18 3.71
CA GLY A 115 12.31 -9.86 3.98
C GLY A 115 13.33 -9.61 2.89
N ASP A 116 12.93 -9.74 1.63
CA ASP A 116 13.80 -9.53 0.47
C ASP A 116 14.33 -8.09 0.42
N ILE A 117 13.44 -7.10 0.64
CA ILE A 117 13.81 -5.67 0.65
C ILE A 117 14.84 -5.39 1.74
N ASN A 118 14.59 -5.85 2.97
CA ASN A 118 15.53 -5.64 4.07
C ASN A 118 16.85 -6.38 3.88
N ASN A 119 16.85 -7.54 3.22
CA ASN A 119 18.07 -8.26 2.87
C ASN A 119 18.88 -7.49 1.82
N ILE A 120 18.23 -6.88 0.82
CA ILE A 120 18.89 -6.01 -0.16
C ILE A 120 19.57 -4.83 0.55
N LEU A 121 18.83 -4.11 1.41
CA LEU A 121 19.37 -2.98 2.18
C LEU A 121 20.54 -3.40 3.08
N ALA A 122 20.43 -4.55 3.76
CA ALA A 122 21.50 -5.07 4.60
C ALA A 122 22.76 -5.43 3.79
N ASN A 123 22.60 -6.01 2.60
CA ASN A 123 23.71 -6.37 1.71
C ASN A 123 24.47 -5.14 1.17
N TRP A 124 23.83 -3.99 1.09
CA TRP A 124 24.49 -2.71 0.77
C TRP A 124 25.17 -2.06 1.98
N GLY A 125 25.04 -2.64 3.17
CA GLY A 125 25.54 -2.05 4.41
C GLY A 125 24.65 -0.93 4.96
N SER A 126 23.45 -0.75 4.39
CA SER A 126 22.50 0.26 4.84
C SER A 126 22.06 -0.02 6.28
N THR A 127 21.87 1.04 7.07
CA THR A 127 21.29 0.97 8.42
C THR A 127 19.77 1.03 8.39
N TYR A 128 19.17 1.41 7.26
CA TYR A 128 17.73 1.56 7.08
C TYR A 128 17.01 0.22 6.92
N ARG A 129 15.82 0.11 7.49
CA ARG A 129 14.93 -1.04 7.36
C ARG A 129 13.50 -0.56 7.17
N LEU A 130 12.69 -1.38 6.50
CA LEU A 130 11.25 -1.18 6.46
C LEU A 130 10.70 -1.12 7.89
N THR A 131 9.87 -0.10 8.16
CA THR A 131 9.22 0.10 9.45
C THR A 131 7.75 -0.27 9.33
N GLU A 132 7.31 -1.21 10.16
CA GLU A 132 5.91 -1.63 10.22
C GLU A 132 5.03 -0.56 10.88
N MET A 133 3.81 -0.40 10.40
CA MET A 133 2.78 0.42 11.05
C MET A 133 2.26 -0.28 12.32
N ASP A 134 2.21 0.42 13.45
CA ASP A 134 1.63 -0.15 14.67
C ASP A 134 0.10 -0.16 14.59
N LEU A 135 -0.46 -1.36 14.42
CA LEU A 135 -1.90 -1.61 14.34
C LEU A 135 -2.47 -2.28 15.61
N THR A 136 -1.70 -2.41 16.69
CA THR A 136 -2.11 -3.13 17.91
C THR A 136 -3.45 -2.64 18.49
N SER A 137 -3.71 -1.33 18.45
CA SER A 137 -4.98 -0.76 18.92
C SER A 137 -6.23 -1.23 18.15
N PHE A 138 -6.06 -1.70 16.91
CA PHE A 138 -7.15 -2.26 16.10
C PHE A 138 -7.42 -3.74 16.42
N ALA A 139 -6.49 -4.44 17.08
CA ALA A 139 -6.68 -5.82 17.52
C ALA A 139 -7.59 -5.91 18.77
N GLU A 140 -7.62 -4.85 19.59
CA GLU A 140 -8.37 -4.84 20.86
C GLU A 140 -9.81 -4.32 20.73
N THR A 141 -10.11 -3.60 19.65
CA THR A 141 -11.40 -2.92 19.44
C THR A 141 -12.31 -3.73 18.52
N GLY A 142 -12.58 -4.99 18.87
CA GLY A 142 -13.51 -5.92 18.18
C GLY A 142 -14.99 -5.48 18.11
N HIS A 143 -15.24 -4.22 17.79
CA HIS A 143 -16.53 -3.59 17.57
C HIS A 143 -16.53 -2.94 16.19
N VAL A 144 -16.53 -3.77 15.16
CA VAL A 144 -17.38 -3.73 13.94
C VAL A 144 -16.87 -4.93 13.13
N ASN A 145 -17.77 -5.72 12.56
CA ASN A 145 -17.47 -6.85 11.69
C ASN A 145 -16.47 -6.48 10.56
N ILE A 146 -15.17 -6.57 10.83
CA ILE A 146 -14.15 -6.82 9.83
C ILE A 146 -14.01 -8.34 9.81
N PRO A 147 -14.62 -9.05 8.85
CA PRO A 147 -14.41 -10.48 8.74
C PRO A 147 -12.92 -10.70 8.47
N SER A 148 -12.29 -11.32 9.45
CA SER A 148 -10.94 -11.86 9.42
C SER A 148 -9.80 -10.90 9.04
N ILE A 149 -9.31 -10.17 10.03
CA ILE A 149 -7.87 -10.17 10.28
C ILE A 149 -7.60 -11.43 11.12
N ILE A 150 -7.42 -12.56 10.45
CA ILE A 150 -6.94 -13.81 11.07
C ILE A 150 -5.60 -14.10 10.41
N GLY A 151 -4.57 -14.28 11.23
CA GLY A 151 -3.21 -14.65 10.80
C GLY A 151 -3.12 -16.04 10.20
#